data_AF-A0A1Q8VKX3-F1
#
_entry.id   AF-A0A1Q8VKX3-F1
#
_cell.length_a   1.000
_cell.length_b   1.000
_cell.length_c   1.000
_cell.angle_alpha   90.00
_cell.angle_beta   90.00
_cell.angle_gamma   90.00
#
_symmetry.space_group_name_H-M   'P 1'
#
loop_
_entity.id
_entity.type
_entity.pdbx_description
1 polymer ?
#
loop_
_entity_poly.entity_id
_entity_poly.type
_entity_poly.pdbx_seq_one_letter_code
_entity_poly.pdbx_strand_id
1 'polypeptide(L)'
;MRVAHPLSPRTSSMLRRLSALTATVTLALTIGSCNIGEDTQRLVVSSLNEQEADAAKPKDSSGNMDNRPLSTASGVVTMNTSYVAGRIGFTSGGLTTTVVSRDPSTDKFQWAVSIKPEVADQERTEYRNSAQNPLHKHTGRSSTGSTVVSPDGHHLSLILLPAEQQAGETAADQRTHIVVLDTKTGKTVRDDTVSGIILGQALTNSTLAVETAQNYFPADSGKGTINIFSLTDTSARPSSVPSDKWLVGATRENLTLAPNLLPDNCFDRCWLTTISLTSIDGSTTESVSGATAVYPGGWIRRFANPKAASDFQQRSKAASEDERKSLSPSREAVEQQLVNPSIKKTIDITGKTVLERGVSTGPGLLVKQDVPNGKGSTESKPAFWLSATDDGHPHTENLEQFKDE
;
A
#
# COMPACT_ATOMS: atom_id res chain seq x y z
N MET A 1 95.62 40.47 -7.72
CA MET A 1 95.25 39.92 -6.40
C MET A 1 95.07 38.41 -6.54
N ARG A 2 95.94 37.66 -5.84
CA ARG A 2 95.90 36.24 -5.40
C ARG A 2 95.13 35.19 -6.27
N VAL A 3 95.79 34.22 -6.94
CA VAL A 3 96.45 32.97 -6.40
C VAL A 3 95.37 31.98 -5.91
N ALA A 4 95.30 30.68 -6.24
CA ALA A 4 96.08 29.72 -7.03
C ALA A 4 95.25 28.45 -7.32
N HIS A 5 95.72 27.64 -8.29
CA HIS A 5 95.50 26.19 -8.45
C HIS A 5 96.11 25.39 -7.26
N PRO A 6 96.15 24.03 -7.21
CA PRO A 6 95.59 22.96 -8.07
C PRO A 6 94.97 21.79 -7.27
N LEU A 7 94.56 20.71 -7.96
CA LEU A 7 94.97 19.29 -7.76
C LEU A 7 93.81 18.29 -7.93
N SER A 8 93.83 17.58 -9.05
CA SER A 8 93.47 16.15 -9.17
C SER A 8 94.36 15.30 -8.24
N PRO A 9 94.27 13.95 -8.14
CA PRO A 9 93.30 12.97 -8.66
C PRO A 9 92.85 11.95 -7.58
N ARG A 10 92.01 10.97 -7.90
CA ARG A 10 92.30 9.56 -7.56
C ARG A 10 91.33 8.57 -8.21
N THR A 11 91.93 7.83 -9.12
CA THR A 11 91.65 6.48 -9.59
C THR A 11 91.11 5.51 -8.53
N SER A 12 90.16 4.67 -8.93
CA SER A 12 90.32 3.21 -9.11
C SER A 12 89.19 2.35 -8.56
N SER A 13 88.82 1.38 -9.41
CA SER A 13 88.27 0.05 -9.14
C SER A 13 86.99 -0.06 -8.32
N MET A 14 85.88 -0.30 -9.01
CA MET A 14 85.31 -1.65 -9.24
C MET A 14 84.78 -2.30 -7.97
N LEU A 15 83.45 -2.38 -7.86
CA LEU A 15 82.79 -3.61 -7.42
C LEU A 15 81.32 -3.57 -7.85
N ARG A 16 80.99 -4.47 -8.77
CA ARG A 16 79.64 -4.97 -9.04
C ARG A 16 78.93 -5.17 -7.70
N ARG A 17 77.76 -4.55 -7.53
CA ARG A 17 76.80 -4.99 -6.51
C ARG A 17 75.56 -5.52 -7.20
N LEU A 18 75.32 -6.79 -6.88
CA LEU A 18 74.15 -7.59 -7.17
C LEU A 18 72.87 -6.81 -6.85
N SER A 19 71.97 -6.77 -7.83
CA SER A 19 70.56 -6.50 -7.65
C SER A 19 69.93 -7.64 -6.85
N ALA A 20 69.68 -7.43 -5.57
CA ALA A 20 68.74 -8.23 -4.80
C ALA A 20 67.35 -7.60 -4.95
N LEU A 21 66.46 -8.25 -5.71
CA LEU A 21 65.03 -7.92 -5.70
C LEU A 21 64.46 -8.37 -4.34
N THR A 22 64.22 -7.42 -3.46
CA THR A 22 63.42 -7.64 -2.26
C THR A 22 61.95 -7.62 -2.67
N ALA A 23 61.34 -8.79 -2.85
CA ALA A 23 59.89 -8.90 -3.01
C ALA A 23 59.23 -8.66 -1.64
N THR A 24 58.84 -7.41 -1.37
CA THR A 24 57.95 -7.08 -0.26
C THR A 24 56.55 -7.59 -0.57
N VAL A 25 56.18 -8.74 -0.02
CA VAL A 25 54.78 -9.17 0.05
C VAL A 25 54.09 -8.33 1.11
N THR A 26 53.47 -7.22 0.71
CA THR A 26 52.49 -6.52 1.52
C THR A 26 51.26 -7.42 1.61
N LEU A 27 51.12 -8.16 2.72
CA LEU A 27 49.82 -8.70 3.11
C LEU A 27 48.92 -7.49 3.40
N ALA A 28 48.15 -7.07 2.39
CA ALA A 28 46.98 -6.24 2.64
C ALA A 28 46.00 -7.12 3.42
N LEU A 29 46.01 -6.98 4.75
CA LEU A 29 44.89 -7.37 5.58
C LEU A 29 43.73 -6.47 5.17
N THR A 30 42.97 -6.90 4.16
CA THR A 30 41.59 -6.45 4.00
C THR A 30 40.88 -6.92 5.25
N ILE A 31 40.79 -6.02 6.23
CA ILE A 31 39.80 -6.13 7.29
C ILE A 31 38.47 -6.03 6.53
N GLY A 32 37.97 -7.19 6.09
CA GLY A 32 36.61 -7.31 5.62
C GLY A 32 35.74 -6.99 6.82
N SER A 33 35.33 -5.73 6.93
CA SER A 33 34.17 -5.37 7.71
C SER A 33 33.06 -6.27 7.19
N CYS A 34 32.60 -7.21 8.02
CA CYS A 34 31.40 -7.98 7.77
C CYS A 34 30.23 -6.99 7.60
N ASN A 35 29.92 -6.57 6.37
CA ASN A 35 28.62 -6.00 6.03
C ASN A 35 27.61 -7.15 6.02
N ILE A 36 27.17 -7.58 7.21
CA ILE A 36 26.09 -8.55 7.38
C ILE A 36 24.70 -7.94 7.03
N GLY A 37 24.65 -6.66 6.63
CA GLY A 37 23.41 -5.94 6.36
C GLY A 37 23.05 -5.65 4.90
N GLU A 38 23.93 -5.92 3.92
CA GLU A 38 23.75 -5.38 2.56
C GLU A 38 22.83 -6.22 1.66
N ASP A 39 22.70 -7.52 1.90
CA ASP A 39 21.96 -8.43 1.01
C ASP A 39 20.46 -8.59 1.37
N THR A 40 20.05 -8.22 2.58
CA THR A 40 18.66 -8.46 3.06
C THR A 40 17.66 -7.41 2.58
N GLN A 41 18.13 -6.24 2.16
CA GLN A 41 17.29 -5.11 1.72
C GLN A 41 17.27 -4.94 0.21
N ARG A 42 18.01 -5.77 -0.54
CA ARG A 42 17.97 -5.75 -1.99
C ARG A 42 16.63 -6.31 -2.49
N LEU A 43 15.96 -5.54 -3.34
CA LEU A 43 14.76 -6.02 -4.04
C LEU A 43 15.08 -7.24 -4.91
N VAL A 44 14.38 -8.34 -4.65
CA VAL A 44 14.41 -9.56 -5.46
C VAL A 44 12.98 -10.06 -5.65
N VAL A 45 12.58 -10.21 -6.91
CA VAL A 45 11.32 -10.85 -7.29
C VAL A 45 11.65 -12.07 -8.14
N SER A 46 11.28 -13.25 -7.66
CA SER A 46 11.61 -14.54 -8.29
C SER A 46 10.34 -15.32 -8.62
N SER A 47 10.20 -15.80 -9.85
CA SER A 47 9.11 -16.71 -10.22
C SER A 47 9.24 -18.05 -9.51
N LEU A 48 8.10 -18.60 -9.07
CA LEU A 48 8.00 -19.92 -8.46
C LEU A 48 7.12 -20.83 -9.32
N ASN A 49 7.44 -22.12 -9.35
CA ASN A 49 6.54 -23.15 -9.84
C ASN A 49 5.51 -23.54 -8.75
N GLU A 50 4.51 -24.33 -9.12
CA GLU A 50 3.44 -24.75 -8.19
C GLU A 50 3.97 -25.50 -6.96
N GLN A 51 4.94 -26.40 -7.16
CA GLN A 51 5.51 -27.19 -6.07
C GLN A 51 6.28 -26.29 -5.07
N GLU A 52 7.02 -25.30 -5.57
CA GLU A 52 7.72 -24.31 -4.74
C GLU A 52 6.73 -23.42 -3.98
N ALA A 53 5.66 -22.98 -4.64
CA ALA A 53 4.61 -22.17 -4.02
C ALA A 53 3.86 -22.92 -2.92
N ASP A 54 3.56 -24.20 -3.14
CA ASP A 54 2.91 -25.06 -2.14
C ASP A 54 3.85 -25.38 -0.97
N ALA A 55 5.15 -25.57 -1.22
CA ALA A 55 6.14 -25.76 -0.18
C ALA A 55 6.32 -24.50 0.70
N ALA A 56 6.03 -23.31 0.17
CA ALA A 56 6.11 -22.04 0.88
C ALA A 56 4.90 -21.75 1.79
N LYS A 57 3.84 -22.57 1.75
CA LYS A 57 2.66 -22.41 2.61
C LYS A 57 3.04 -22.59 4.09
N PRO A 58 2.64 -21.67 5.00
CA PRO A 58 2.90 -21.83 6.44
C PRO A 58 2.24 -23.10 6.97
N LYS A 59 2.99 -23.93 7.73
CA LYS A 59 2.50 -25.22 8.26
C LYS A 59 1.43 -25.08 9.35
N ASP A 60 1.41 -23.95 10.06
CA ASP A 60 0.44 -23.61 11.10
C ASP A 60 0.17 -22.10 11.02
N SER A 61 -0.96 -21.67 10.44
CA SER A 61 -1.36 -20.26 10.41
C SER A 61 -2.69 -20.05 11.13
N SER A 62 -2.64 -20.13 12.46
CA SER A 62 -3.75 -19.75 13.35
C SER A 62 -3.62 -18.33 13.91
N GLY A 63 -2.69 -17.51 13.42
CA GLY A 63 -2.49 -16.14 13.91
C GLY A 63 -1.93 -15.19 12.86
N ASN A 64 -2.63 -14.06 12.69
CA ASN A 64 -2.39 -12.91 11.82
C ASN A 64 -2.52 -13.08 10.29
N MET A 65 -3.77 -12.87 9.84
CA MET A 65 -4.21 -12.71 8.45
C MET A 65 -4.33 -11.22 8.09
N ASP A 66 -3.21 -10.52 7.87
CA ASP A 66 -3.30 -9.11 7.42
C ASP A 66 -3.53 -8.98 5.91
N ASN A 67 -3.31 -10.06 5.14
CA ASN A 67 -3.54 -10.08 3.70
C ASN A 67 -4.66 -11.06 3.33
N ARG A 68 -5.91 -10.59 3.43
CA ARG A 68 -7.06 -11.33 2.91
C ARG A 68 -6.89 -11.66 1.43
N PRO A 69 -7.50 -12.74 0.92
CA PRO A 69 -7.50 -13.02 -0.51
C PRO A 69 -7.99 -11.80 -1.31
N LEU A 70 -7.19 -11.39 -2.30
CA LEU A 70 -7.45 -10.23 -3.14
C LEU A 70 -8.02 -10.70 -4.47
N SER A 71 -9.21 -10.21 -4.83
CA SER A 71 -9.79 -10.51 -6.14
C SER A 71 -9.24 -9.57 -7.21
N THR A 72 -8.84 -10.17 -8.33
CA THR A 72 -8.27 -9.51 -9.50
C THR A 72 -9.08 -9.93 -10.74
N ALA A 73 -8.85 -9.29 -11.89
CA ALA A 73 -9.54 -9.67 -13.11
C ALA A 73 -9.15 -11.05 -13.65
N SER A 74 -8.02 -11.61 -13.17
CA SER A 74 -7.52 -12.92 -13.62
C SER A 74 -7.67 -14.02 -12.58
N GLY A 75 -7.98 -13.68 -11.33
CA GLY A 75 -8.25 -14.63 -10.27
C GLY A 75 -8.03 -14.08 -8.87
N VAL A 76 -7.86 -14.98 -7.90
CA VAL A 76 -7.68 -14.62 -6.49
C VAL A 76 -6.20 -14.73 -6.14
N VAL A 77 -5.64 -13.63 -5.64
CA VAL A 77 -4.28 -13.56 -5.15
C VAL A 77 -4.26 -13.73 -3.63
N THR A 78 -3.37 -14.61 -3.16
CA THR A 78 -3.09 -14.81 -1.75
C THR A 78 -1.62 -14.54 -1.47
N MET A 79 -1.32 -14.04 -0.27
CA MET A 79 0.04 -13.68 0.12
C MET A 79 0.40 -14.38 1.43
N ASN A 80 1.51 -15.10 1.40
CA ASN A 80 2.03 -15.84 2.54
C ASN A 80 3.46 -15.38 2.81
N THR A 81 3.68 -14.77 3.95
CA THR A 81 5.04 -14.43 4.39
C THR A 81 5.57 -15.54 5.28
N SER A 82 6.76 -16.06 4.97
CA SER A 82 7.39 -17.10 5.78
C SER A 82 7.49 -16.64 7.24
N TYR A 83 7.15 -17.54 8.18
CA TYR A 83 7.25 -17.29 9.61
C TYR A 83 8.11 -18.38 10.24
N VAL A 84 9.14 -17.98 11.00
CA VAL A 84 9.95 -18.92 11.78
C VAL A 84 9.44 -18.88 13.22
N ALA A 85 8.55 -19.81 13.57
CA ALA A 85 8.06 -19.96 14.93
C ALA A 85 9.22 -20.31 15.87
N GLY A 86 9.43 -19.48 16.91
CA GLY A 86 10.33 -19.81 18.02
C GLY A 86 11.37 -18.77 18.42
N ARG A 87 11.41 -17.56 17.82
CA ARG A 87 12.27 -16.48 18.32
C ARG A 87 11.44 -15.26 18.71
N ILE A 88 11.44 -14.96 20.00
CA ILE A 88 11.13 -13.61 20.50
C ILE A 88 12.21 -12.70 19.90
N GLY A 89 11.84 -11.95 18.87
CA GLY A 89 12.74 -11.15 18.05
C GLY A 89 12.65 -11.53 16.57
N PHE A 90 12.00 -10.68 15.79
CA PHE A 90 11.97 -10.76 14.32
C PHE A 90 13.41 -10.60 13.79
N THR A 91 14.11 -11.69 13.50
CA THR A 91 15.37 -11.60 12.75
C THR A 91 15.02 -11.22 11.31
N SER A 92 15.07 -9.92 11.04
CA SER A 92 14.77 -9.16 9.81
C SER A 92 15.43 -9.66 8.50
N GLY A 93 16.28 -10.69 8.56
CA GLY A 93 17.21 -11.00 7.48
C GLY A 93 16.86 -12.17 6.56
N GLY A 94 15.66 -12.78 6.66
CA GLY A 94 15.39 -14.02 5.94
C GLY A 94 13.94 -14.29 5.57
N LEU A 95 13.03 -13.34 5.79
CA LEU A 95 11.63 -13.54 5.45
C LEU A 95 11.40 -13.27 3.95
N THR A 96 10.39 -13.94 3.41
CA THR A 96 9.97 -13.81 2.01
C THR A 96 8.46 -13.79 1.96
N THR A 97 7.89 -12.90 1.17
CA THR A 97 6.47 -12.99 0.83
C THR A 97 6.33 -13.80 -0.44
N THR A 98 5.57 -14.89 -0.37
CA THR A 98 5.12 -15.64 -1.54
C THR A 98 3.74 -15.14 -1.93
N VAL A 99 3.62 -14.65 -3.15
CA VAL A 99 2.36 -14.19 -3.76
C VAL A 99 1.92 -15.27 -4.75
N VAL A 100 0.69 -15.76 -4.62
CA VAL A 100 0.15 -16.85 -5.43
C VAL A 100 -1.18 -16.44 -6.02
N SER A 101 -1.36 -16.60 -7.33
CA SER A 101 -2.64 -16.46 -8.00
C SER A 101 -3.25 -17.81 -8.33
N ARG A 102 -4.56 -17.92 -8.07
CA ARG A 102 -5.37 -19.10 -8.38
C ARG A 102 -6.66 -18.71 -9.08
N ASP A 103 -7.13 -19.60 -9.94
CA ASP A 103 -8.44 -19.46 -10.58
C ASP A 103 -9.54 -19.47 -9.50
N PRO A 104 -10.45 -18.48 -9.48
CA PRO A 104 -11.42 -18.32 -8.40
C PRO A 104 -12.46 -19.45 -8.38
N SER A 105 -12.71 -20.08 -9.53
CA SER A 105 -13.76 -21.10 -9.68
C SER A 105 -13.26 -22.53 -9.46
N THR A 106 -11.97 -22.77 -9.73
CA THR A 106 -11.37 -24.11 -9.71
C THR A 106 -10.20 -24.24 -8.75
N ASP A 107 -9.77 -23.16 -8.11
CA ASP A 107 -8.57 -23.06 -7.25
C ASP A 107 -7.25 -23.50 -7.95
N LYS A 108 -7.28 -23.58 -9.29
CA LYS A 108 -6.12 -24.01 -10.07
C LYS A 108 -5.01 -22.98 -10.01
N PHE A 109 -3.77 -23.46 -9.82
CA PHE A 109 -2.57 -22.63 -9.85
C PHE A 109 -2.45 -21.90 -11.19
N GLN A 110 -2.12 -20.61 -11.13
CA GLN A 110 -1.85 -19.79 -12.32
C GLN A 110 -0.39 -19.35 -12.37
N TRP A 111 0.07 -18.69 -11.30
CA TRP A 111 1.43 -18.22 -11.14
C TRP A 111 1.75 -17.99 -9.67
N ALA A 112 3.04 -17.95 -9.34
CA ALA A 112 3.53 -17.51 -8.04
C ALA A 112 4.86 -16.78 -8.15
N VAL A 113 5.10 -15.86 -7.22
CA VAL A 113 6.37 -15.17 -7.06
C VAL A 113 6.79 -15.11 -5.60
N SER A 114 8.10 -15.14 -5.35
CA SER A 114 8.71 -14.82 -4.07
C SER A 114 9.28 -13.41 -4.13
N ILE A 115 9.05 -12.62 -3.08
CA ILE A 115 9.47 -11.22 -2.97
C ILE A 115 10.31 -11.03 -1.71
N LYS A 116 11.45 -10.35 -1.87
CA LYS A 116 12.32 -9.83 -0.82
C LYS A 116 12.64 -8.35 -1.08
N PRO A 117 12.64 -7.47 -0.07
CA PRO A 117 12.14 -7.68 1.30
C PRO A 117 10.66 -8.11 1.32
N GLU A 118 10.21 -8.66 2.45
CA GLU A 118 8.81 -9.05 2.60
C GLU A 118 7.84 -7.87 2.42
N VAL A 119 6.62 -8.16 2.00
CA VAL A 119 5.53 -7.18 1.89
C VAL A 119 5.19 -6.66 3.29
N ALA A 120 5.01 -5.35 3.42
CA ALA A 120 4.65 -4.72 4.68
C ALA A 120 3.21 -5.07 5.09
N ASP A 121 3.02 -5.38 6.37
CA ASP A 121 1.71 -5.55 7.00
C ASP A 121 1.70 -4.86 8.38
N GLN A 122 0.59 -4.96 9.11
CA GLN A 122 0.42 -4.24 10.36
C GLN A 122 1.42 -4.75 11.41
N GLU A 123 1.42 -6.05 11.68
CA GLU A 123 2.28 -6.63 12.72
C GLU A 123 3.76 -6.43 12.42
N ARG A 124 4.20 -6.71 11.19
CA ARG A 124 5.61 -6.60 10.82
C ARG A 124 6.09 -5.16 10.81
N THR A 125 5.23 -4.21 10.47
CA THR A 125 5.57 -2.78 10.54
C THR A 125 5.62 -2.30 11.99
N GLU A 126 4.72 -2.79 12.86
CA GLU A 126 4.69 -2.46 14.31
C GLU A 126 5.97 -2.90 15.05
N TYR A 127 6.59 -4.00 14.63
CA TYR A 127 7.80 -4.50 15.28
C TYR A 127 9.10 -4.21 14.52
N ARG A 128 9.03 -3.60 13.33
CA ARG A 128 10.21 -3.12 12.60
C ARG A 128 10.67 -1.79 13.17
N ASN A 129 11.95 -1.70 13.54
CA ASN A 129 12.57 -0.45 13.96
C ASN A 129 12.86 0.45 12.74
N SER A 130 11.81 1.04 12.16
CA SER A 130 11.88 1.93 11.01
C SER A 130 11.04 3.19 11.25
N ALA A 131 11.25 4.25 10.46
CA ALA A 131 10.40 5.44 10.50
C ALA A 131 8.94 5.12 10.10
N GLN A 132 8.67 3.99 9.42
CA GLN A 132 7.32 3.57 9.06
C GLN A 132 6.49 3.06 10.26
N ASN A 133 7.15 2.64 11.35
CA ASN A 133 6.54 1.98 12.50
C ASN A 133 5.27 2.66 13.04
N PRO A 134 5.24 3.99 13.23
CA PRO A 134 4.05 4.66 13.80
C PRO A 134 2.81 4.59 12.90
N LEU A 135 2.97 4.29 11.61
CA LEU A 135 1.87 4.12 10.65
C LEU A 135 1.45 2.67 10.43
N HIS A 136 1.89 1.72 11.26
CA HIS A 136 1.56 0.30 11.10
C HIS A 136 0.05 0.04 10.95
N LYS A 137 -0.83 0.77 11.64
CA LYS A 137 -2.29 0.59 11.53
C LYS A 137 -2.87 0.98 10.17
N HIS A 138 -2.13 1.74 9.36
CA HIS A 138 -2.58 2.19 8.05
C HIS A 138 -2.17 1.23 6.91
N THR A 139 -1.35 0.21 7.19
CA THR A 139 -0.90 -0.77 6.18
C THR A 139 -2.04 -1.70 5.73
N GLY A 140 -3.01 -1.99 6.60
CA GLY A 140 -4.15 -2.88 6.30
C GLY A 140 -5.30 -2.23 5.53
N ARG A 141 -5.15 -1.00 5.06
CA ARG A 141 -6.23 -0.27 4.37
C ARG A 141 -6.42 -0.76 2.95
N SER A 142 -7.64 -1.08 2.57
CA SER A 142 -7.94 -1.64 1.26
C SER A 142 -7.67 -0.69 0.09
N SER A 143 -7.96 0.60 0.27
CA SER A 143 -7.82 1.61 -0.80
C SER A 143 -6.42 2.22 -0.87
N THR A 144 -5.65 2.18 0.24
CA THR A 144 -4.36 2.89 0.31
C THR A 144 -3.23 2.23 1.12
N GLY A 145 -3.45 1.01 1.61
CA GLY A 145 -2.51 0.30 2.45
C GLY A 145 -1.34 -0.30 1.67
N SER A 146 -0.69 -1.28 2.28
CA SER A 146 0.49 -1.93 1.70
C SER A 146 0.17 -2.79 0.48
N THR A 147 -1.08 -3.20 0.30
CA THR A 147 -1.51 -4.04 -0.82
C THR A 147 -2.76 -3.43 -1.45
N VAL A 148 -2.68 -3.08 -2.73
CA VAL A 148 -3.78 -2.42 -3.46
C VAL A 148 -3.90 -3.04 -4.84
N VAL A 149 -5.12 -3.33 -5.28
CA VAL A 149 -5.44 -3.80 -6.63
C VAL A 149 -6.05 -2.66 -7.44
N SER A 150 -5.65 -2.51 -8.71
CA SER A 150 -6.22 -1.49 -9.60
C SER A 150 -7.72 -1.71 -9.82
N PRO A 151 -8.49 -0.67 -10.16
CA PRO A 151 -9.92 -0.81 -10.40
C PRO A 151 -10.25 -1.88 -11.43
N ASP A 152 -9.51 -1.95 -12.54
CA ASP A 152 -9.62 -2.99 -13.58
C ASP A 152 -9.10 -4.38 -13.17
N GLY A 153 -8.53 -4.53 -11.97
CA GLY A 153 -8.02 -5.79 -11.47
C GLY A 153 -6.77 -6.31 -12.18
N HIS A 154 -6.11 -5.51 -13.03
CA HIS A 154 -4.94 -5.95 -13.81
C HIS A 154 -3.60 -5.70 -13.12
N HIS A 155 -3.54 -4.83 -12.12
CA HIS A 155 -2.33 -4.50 -11.39
C HIS A 155 -2.50 -4.73 -9.89
N LEU A 156 -1.47 -5.26 -9.25
CA LEU A 156 -1.35 -5.41 -7.80
C LEU A 156 -0.10 -4.67 -7.33
N SER A 157 -0.25 -3.66 -6.49
CA SER A 157 0.85 -2.90 -5.91
C SER A 157 1.12 -3.33 -4.48
N LEU A 158 2.41 -3.45 -4.15
CA LEU A 158 2.93 -3.97 -2.89
C LEU A 158 3.99 -3.01 -2.34
N ILE A 159 3.77 -2.47 -1.15
CA ILE A 159 4.80 -1.77 -0.37
C ILE A 159 5.58 -2.82 0.41
N LEU A 160 6.90 -2.81 0.27
CA LEU A 160 7.77 -3.74 0.99
C LEU A 160 8.21 -3.14 2.33
N LEU A 161 8.62 -3.99 3.27
CA LEU A 161 9.16 -3.51 4.54
C LEU A 161 10.47 -2.74 4.31
N PRO A 162 10.60 -1.53 4.88
CA PRO A 162 11.83 -0.76 4.80
C PRO A 162 12.94 -1.38 5.65
N ALA A 163 14.17 -0.96 5.35
CA ALA A 163 15.33 -1.22 6.21
C ALA A 163 15.13 -0.66 7.62
N GLU A 164 15.83 -1.25 8.58
CA GLU A 164 15.88 -0.70 9.94
C GLU A 164 16.64 0.61 9.95
N GLN A 165 16.09 1.59 10.66
CA GLN A 165 16.62 2.94 10.72
C GLN A 165 17.94 2.93 11.48
N GLN A 166 18.96 3.54 10.88
CA GLN A 166 20.29 3.65 11.46
C GLN A 166 20.39 4.87 12.39
N ALA A 167 21.36 4.84 13.29
CA ALA A 167 21.59 5.96 14.21
C ALA A 167 21.89 7.25 13.43
N GLY A 168 21.09 8.28 13.65
CA GLY A 168 21.23 9.59 12.99
C GLY A 168 20.41 9.76 11.71
N GLU A 169 19.77 8.70 11.19
CA GLU A 169 18.83 8.82 10.08
C GLU A 169 17.53 9.51 10.52
N THR A 170 16.98 10.31 9.61
CA THR A 170 15.67 10.93 9.73
C THR A 170 14.62 10.12 8.95
N ALA A 171 13.35 10.45 9.16
CA ALA A 171 12.25 9.89 8.36
C ALA A 171 12.46 10.06 6.84
N ALA A 172 13.08 11.17 6.41
CA ALA A 172 13.37 11.45 5.00
C ALA A 172 14.47 10.55 4.41
N ASP A 173 15.32 9.97 5.26
CA ASP A 173 16.41 9.08 4.86
C ASP A 173 15.92 7.64 4.62
N GLN A 174 14.72 7.30 5.10
CA GLN A 174 14.13 6.00 4.83
C GLN A 174 13.94 5.78 3.33
N ARG A 175 14.29 4.57 2.88
CA ARG A 175 14.11 4.09 1.51
C ARG A 175 13.23 2.86 1.56
N THR A 176 12.16 2.88 0.77
CA THR A 176 11.17 1.80 0.75
C THR A 176 10.92 1.37 -0.68
N HIS A 177 11.02 0.05 -0.92
CA HIS A 177 10.74 -0.54 -2.22
C HIS A 177 9.23 -0.71 -2.42
N ILE A 178 8.79 -0.50 -3.66
CA ILE A 178 7.41 -0.72 -4.10
C ILE A 178 7.45 -1.53 -5.39
N VAL A 179 6.57 -2.52 -5.49
CA VAL A 179 6.49 -3.42 -6.64
C VAL A 179 5.05 -3.46 -7.14
N VAL A 180 4.87 -3.35 -8.46
CA VAL A 180 3.60 -3.57 -9.15
C VAL A 180 3.71 -4.82 -10.00
N LEU A 181 2.81 -5.77 -9.77
CA LEU A 181 2.70 -7.01 -10.51
C LEU A 181 1.53 -6.95 -11.49
N ASP A 182 1.71 -7.54 -12.66
CA ASP A 182 0.62 -7.91 -13.57
C ASP A 182 -0.13 -9.11 -12.97
N THR A 183 -1.43 -8.96 -12.70
CA THR A 183 -2.21 -9.97 -11.97
C THR A 183 -2.48 -11.22 -12.78
N LYS A 184 -2.29 -11.18 -14.11
CA LYS A 184 -2.47 -12.32 -15.00
C LYS A 184 -1.26 -13.24 -15.02
N THR A 185 -0.06 -12.68 -14.90
CA THR A 185 1.20 -13.40 -15.13
C THR A 185 2.14 -13.41 -13.93
N GLY A 186 1.90 -12.56 -12.93
CA GLY A 186 2.78 -12.35 -11.79
C GLY A 186 4.07 -11.60 -12.12
N LYS A 187 4.25 -11.12 -13.36
CA LYS A 187 5.45 -10.39 -13.76
C LYS A 187 5.46 -8.99 -13.16
N THR A 188 6.63 -8.52 -12.76
CA THR A 188 6.83 -7.12 -12.36
C THR A 188 6.59 -6.20 -13.56
N VAL A 189 5.60 -5.31 -13.43
CA VAL A 189 5.31 -4.22 -14.36
C VAL A 189 6.16 -3.00 -14.01
N ARG A 190 6.29 -2.71 -12.71
CA ARG A 190 7.02 -1.57 -12.19
C ARG A 190 7.65 -1.93 -10.85
N ASP A 191 8.86 -1.47 -10.62
CA ASP A 191 9.48 -1.44 -9.30
C ASP A 191 10.23 -0.13 -9.12
N ASP A 192 10.14 0.45 -7.92
CA ASP A 192 10.78 1.71 -7.58
C ASP A 192 11.13 1.75 -6.09
N THR A 193 11.98 2.72 -5.75
CA THR A 193 12.30 3.07 -4.35
C THR A 193 11.88 4.51 -4.10
N VAL A 194 11.05 4.71 -3.08
CA VAL A 194 10.65 6.05 -2.64
C VAL A 194 11.40 6.45 -1.37
N SER A 195 11.58 7.75 -1.21
CA SER A 195 12.21 8.36 -0.04
C SER A 195 11.14 8.92 0.90
N GLY A 196 11.35 8.76 2.21
CA GLY A 196 10.44 9.27 3.24
C GLY A 196 9.51 8.22 3.81
N ILE A 197 8.63 8.67 4.72
CA ILE A 197 7.53 7.86 5.25
C ILE A 197 6.48 7.73 4.15
N ILE A 198 6.02 6.51 3.87
CA ILE A 198 4.88 6.30 2.97
C ILE A 198 3.59 6.51 3.77
N LEU A 199 2.76 7.46 3.34
CA LEU A 199 1.44 7.71 3.93
C LEU A 199 0.36 6.82 3.32
N GLY A 200 0.55 6.42 2.06
CA GLY A 200 -0.31 5.47 1.34
C GLY A 200 0.08 5.36 -0.12
N GLN A 201 -0.58 4.44 -0.83
CA GLN A 201 -0.49 4.30 -2.28
C GLN A 201 -1.88 4.19 -2.91
N ALA A 202 -2.00 4.35 -4.21
CA ALA A 202 -3.23 4.04 -4.93
C ALA A 202 -2.92 3.65 -6.38
N LEU A 203 -3.78 2.81 -6.95
CA LEU A 203 -3.73 2.44 -8.35
C LEU A 203 -4.91 3.02 -9.11
N THR A 204 -4.62 3.72 -10.20
CA THR A 204 -5.56 3.85 -11.31
C THR A 204 -5.37 2.65 -12.24
N ASN A 205 -6.04 2.61 -13.40
CA ASN A 205 -5.81 1.52 -14.36
C ASN A 205 -4.42 1.57 -15.02
N SER A 206 -3.76 2.74 -15.01
CA SER A 206 -2.52 2.96 -15.77
C SER A 206 -1.39 3.62 -14.97
N THR A 207 -1.61 3.91 -13.70
CA THR A 207 -0.71 4.72 -12.87
C THR A 207 -0.70 4.22 -11.44
N LEU A 208 0.50 4.08 -10.88
CA LEU A 208 0.74 3.98 -9.44
C LEU A 208 1.01 5.38 -8.88
N ALA A 209 0.30 5.74 -7.82
CA ALA A 209 0.55 6.92 -7.01
C ALA A 209 1.01 6.50 -5.61
N VAL A 210 2.07 7.12 -5.10
CA VAL A 210 2.63 6.85 -3.78
C VAL A 210 2.82 8.17 -3.04
N GLU A 211 2.06 8.36 -1.97
CA GLU A 211 2.17 9.53 -1.11
C GLU A 211 3.29 9.32 -0.09
N THR A 212 4.29 10.19 -0.12
CA THR A 212 5.36 10.23 0.88
C THR A 212 5.42 11.56 1.62
N ALA A 213 5.99 11.54 2.81
CA ALA A 213 6.16 12.72 3.65
C ALA A 213 7.44 12.64 4.51
N GLN A 214 7.84 13.79 5.04
CA GLN A 214 8.91 13.95 6.03
C GLN A 214 8.41 13.81 7.47
N ASN A 215 7.09 13.65 7.65
CA ASN A 215 6.42 13.44 8.92
C ASN A 215 5.20 12.52 8.72
N TYR A 216 4.48 12.18 9.79
CA TYR A 216 3.35 11.24 9.79
C TYR A 216 2.04 11.85 9.26
N PHE A 217 2.13 12.90 8.45
CA PHE A 217 1.02 13.63 7.84
C PHE A 217 1.53 14.43 6.63
N PRO A 218 0.69 14.77 5.65
CA PRO A 218 1.15 15.43 4.42
C PRO A 218 1.31 16.95 4.56
N ALA A 219 0.45 17.61 5.34
CA ALA A 219 0.43 19.07 5.46
C ALA A 219 1.64 19.66 6.19
N ASP A 220 1.87 20.97 6.01
CA ASP A 220 2.86 21.77 6.74
C ASP A 220 4.27 21.17 6.79
N SER A 221 4.75 20.83 7.99
CA SER A 221 6.08 20.23 8.21
C SER A 221 6.19 18.81 7.64
N GLY A 222 5.07 18.20 7.28
CA GLY A 222 4.99 16.93 6.57
C GLY A 222 5.58 16.99 5.17
N LYS A 223 5.44 18.12 4.46
CA LYS A 223 5.92 18.30 3.08
C LYS A 223 5.50 17.14 2.16
N GLY A 224 4.23 16.77 2.22
CA GLY A 224 3.64 15.67 1.49
C GLY A 224 3.88 15.80 -0.02
N THR A 225 4.16 14.67 -0.66
CA THR A 225 4.42 14.56 -2.09
C THR A 225 3.79 13.29 -2.62
N ILE A 226 3.00 13.40 -3.69
CA ILE A 226 2.48 12.25 -4.41
C ILE A 226 3.43 11.96 -5.58
N ASN A 227 4.10 10.82 -5.52
CA ASN A 227 4.98 10.32 -6.57
C ASN A 227 4.16 9.48 -7.55
N ILE A 228 4.31 9.77 -8.84
CA ILE A 228 3.48 9.26 -9.92
C ILE A 228 4.35 8.42 -10.87
N PHE A 229 3.95 7.17 -11.05
CA PHE A 229 4.64 6.17 -11.86
C PHE A 229 3.69 5.63 -12.93
N SER A 230 4.06 5.76 -14.20
CA SER A 230 3.28 5.18 -15.30
C SER A 230 3.46 3.65 -15.32
N LEU A 231 2.35 2.94 -15.49
CA LEU A 231 2.32 1.48 -15.68
C LEU A 231 2.27 1.11 -17.17
N THR A 232 1.98 2.07 -18.05
CA THR A 232 1.93 1.86 -19.49
C THR A 232 3.21 2.30 -20.20
N ASP A 233 3.80 3.42 -19.79
CA ASP A 233 5.15 3.83 -20.17
C ASP A 233 6.11 3.63 -18.99
N THR A 234 6.50 2.38 -18.78
CA THR A 234 7.40 2.00 -17.69
C THR A 234 8.83 2.53 -17.88
N SER A 235 9.15 3.08 -19.06
CA SER A 235 10.43 3.76 -19.33
C SER A 235 10.41 5.23 -18.90
N ALA A 236 9.22 5.82 -18.71
CA ALA A 236 9.08 7.19 -18.27
C ALA A 236 9.70 7.39 -16.88
N ARG A 237 10.34 8.55 -16.73
CA ARG A 237 10.81 9.01 -15.43
C ARG A 237 9.60 9.30 -14.53
N PRO A 238 9.61 8.91 -13.25
CA PRO A 238 8.58 9.30 -12.29
C PRO A 238 8.43 10.81 -12.22
N SER A 239 7.21 11.27 -12.04
CA SER A 239 6.91 12.66 -11.72
C SER A 239 6.37 12.77 -10.29
N SER A 240 6.33 13.97 -9.74
CA SER A 240 5.84 14.18 -8.38
C SER A 240 5.07 15.48 -8.28
N VAL A 241 4.01 15.49 -7.48
CA VAL A 241 3.21 16.69 -7.18
C VAL A 241 3.18 16.90 -5.66
N PRO A 242 3.35 18.13 -5.16
CA PRO A 242 3.20 18.41 -3.74
C PRO A 242 1.74 18.17 -3.31
N SER A 243 1.55 17.66 -2.10
CA SER A 243 0.21 17.45 -1.52
C SER A 243 0.17 17.88 -0.06
N ASP A 244 -0.89 18.62 0.28
CA ASP A 244 -1.27 18.95 1.66
C ASP A 244 -2.47 18.10 2.14
N LYS A 245 -2.96 17.19 1.31
CA LYS A 245 -4.11 16.31 1.55
C LYS A 245 -3.69 14.86 1.50
N TRP A 246 -4.38 14.04 2.28
CA TRP A 246 -4.19 12.59 2.31
C TRP A 246 -4.68 11.93 1.03
N LEU A 247 -3.86 11.06 0.45
CA LEU A 247 -4.29 10.07 -0.53
C LEU A 247 -5.21 9.06 0.16
N VAL A 248 -6.44 8.91 -0.35
CA VAL A 248 -7.47 8.04 0.24
C VAL A 248 -8.03 7.01 -0.75
N GLY A 249 -7.49 6.95 -1.96
CA GLY A 249 -7.85 5.96 -2.98
C GLY A 249 -7.68 6.51 -4.39
N ALA A 250 -8.26 5.81 -5.36
CA ALA A 250 -8.29 6.21 -6.76
C ALA A 250 -9.54 5.66 -7.48
N THR A 251 -9.93 6.39 -8.52
CA THR A 251 -10.82 5.93 -9.60
C THR A 251 -9.97 5.29 -10.71
N ARG A 252 -10.58 4.96 -11.85
CA ARG A 252 -9.87 4.41 -13.02
C ARG A 252 -8.83 5.37 -13.61
N GLU A 253 -9.02 6.67 -13.47
CA GLU A 253 -8.15 7.69 -14.09
C GLU A 253 -7.63 8.77 -13.11
N ASN A 254 -8.32 8.98 -12.00
CA ASN A 254 -8.03 10.07 -11.05
C ASN A 254 -7.76 9.53 -9.64
N LEU A 255 -6.92 10.24 -8.90
CA LEU A 255 -6.69 10.03 -7.48
C LEU A 255 -7.82 10.67 -6.66
N THR A 256 -8.06 10.15 -5.46
CA THR A 256 -8.99 10.75 -4.49
C THR A 256 -8.23 11.22 -3.28
N LEU A 257 -8.31 12.52 -2.97
CA LEU A 257 -7.62 13.16 -1.86
C LEU A 257 -8.61 13.71 -0.83
N ALA A 258 -8.24 13.66 0.46
CA ALA A 258 -9.04 14.19 1.56
C ALA A 258 -8.20 15.11 2.47
N PRO A 259 -8.78 16.17 3.04
CA PRO A 259 -8.06 17.03 3.98
C PRO A 259 -7.66 16.30 5.26
N ASN A 260 -8.39 15.24 5.63
CA ASN A 260 -8.11 14.42 6.79
C ASN A 260 -8.13 12.95 6.41
N LEU A 261 -7.38 12.16 7.15
CA LEU A 261 -7.43 10.72 7.04
C LEU A 261 -8.84 10.20 7.33
N LEU A 262 -9.35 9.32 6.49
CA LEU A 262 -10.66 8.69 6.72
C LEU A 262 -10.53 7.61 7.82
N PRO A 263 -11.47 7.53 8.77
CA PRO A 263 -11.49 6.45 9.75
C PRO A 263 -11.88 5.13 9.08
N ASP A 264 -11.28 4.03 9.51
CA ASP A 264 -11.55 2.71 8.90
C ASP A 264 -13.01 2.26 9.11
N ASN A 265 -13.62 2.66 10.24
CA ASN A 265 -14.98 2.28 10.62
C ASN A 265 -15.83 3.50 11.02
N CYS A 266 -16.91 3.72 10.27
CA CYS A 266 -17.89 4.79 10.50
C CYS A 266 -19.15 4.24 11.20
N PHE A 267 -19.02 3.83 12.48
CA PHE A 267 -20.17 3.44 13.31
C PHE A 267 -20.64 4.60 14.21
N ASP A 268 -19.74 5.31 14.91
CA ASP A 268 -20.15 6.33 15.92
C ASP A 268 -19.44 7.70 15.84
N ARG A 269 -18.34 7.81 15.06
CA ARG A 269 -17.50 9.03 14.98
C ARG A 269 -17.12 9.42 13.56
N CYS A 270 -18.10 9.43 12.66
CA CYS A 270 -17.85 9.92 11.31
C CYS A 270 -17.77 11.45 11.34
N TRP A 271 -16.68 12.01 10.85
CA TRP A 271 -16.64 13.40 10.44
C TRP A 271 -16.88 13.42 8.94
N LEU A 272 -17.84 14.26 8.52
CA LEU A 272 -18.07 14.47 7.10
C LEU A 272 -16.89 15.23 6.53
N THR A 273 -16.38 14.77 5.39
CA THR A 273 -15.30 15.45 4.68
C THR A 273 -15.67 15.71 3.23
N THR A 274 -14.81 16.45 2.56
CA THR A 274 -14.85 16.62 1.10
C THR A 274 -13.72 15.81 0.49
N ILE A 275 -14.07 14.94 -0.46
CA ILE A 275 -13.10 14.21 -1.28
C ILE A 275 -12.89 14.99 -2.56
N SER A 276 -11.64 15.34 -2.85
CA SER A 276 -11.24 15.94 -4.13
C SER A 276 -10.86 14.83 -5.10
N LEU A 277 -11.35 14.90 -6.33
CA LEU A 277 -10.80 14.12 -7.43
C LEU A 277 -9.66 14.91 -8.05
N THR A 278 -8.48 14.31 -8.08
CA THR A 278 -7.26 14.95 -8.55
C THR A 278 -6.69 14.13 -9.69
N SER A 279 -6.51 14.76 -10.84
CA SER A 279 -5.81 14.15 -11.97
C SER A 279 -4.35 13.92 -11.63
N ILE A 280 -3.71 13.03 -12.39
CA ILE A 280 -2.31 12.63 -12.15
C ILE A 280 -1.30 13.79 -12.26
N ASP A 281 -1.68 14.90 -12.89
CA ASP A 281 -0.91 16.14 -12.99
C ASP A 281 -1.05 17.06 -11.76
N GLY A 282 -1.86 16.66 -10.78
CA GLY A 282 -2.13 17.42 -9.56
C GLY A 282 -3.30 18.39 -9.66
N SER A 283 -3.99 18.49 -10.81
CA SER A 283 -5.16 19.36 -10.94
C SER A 283 -6.42 18.73 -10.34
N THR A 284 -7.17 19.49 -9.53
CA THR A 284 -8.47 19.03 -9.02
C THR A 284 -9.54 19.19 -10.09
N THR A 285 -10.24 18.11 -10.40
CA THR A 285 -11.27 18.06 -11.44
C THR A 285 -12.68 18.22 -10.87
N GLU A 286 -12.97 17.57 -9.73
CA GLU A 286 -14.28 17.60 -9.07
C GLU A 286 -14.11 17.39 -7.56
N SER A 287 -15.18 17.60 -6.79
CA SER A 287 -15.22 17.28 -5.37
C SER A 287 -16.56 16.71 -4.93
N VAL A 288 -16.51 15.76 -3.99
CA VAL A 288 -17.68 15.11 -3.38
C VAL A 288 -17.74 15.49 -1.91
N SER A 289 -18.79 16.20 -1.51
CA SER A 289 -19.02 16.63 -0.12
C SER A 289 -19.81 15.60 0.68
N GLY A 290 -19.71 15.66 2.00
CA GLY A 290 -20.45 14.77 2.89
C GLY A 290 -19.92 13.34 2.95
N ALA A 291 -18.69 13.13 2.47
CA ALA A 291 -18.08 11.82 2.35
C ALA A 291 -17.65 11.26 3.71
N THR A 292 -17.73 9.93 3.82
CA THR A 292 -17.37 9.18 5.03
C THR A 292 -16.46 7.99 4.75
N ALA A 293 -16.39 7.50 3.51
CA ALA A 293 -15.51 6.41 3.12
C ALA A 293 -15.20 6.46 1.62
N VAL A 294 -14.06 5.89 1.24
CA VAL A 294 -13.64 5.65 -0.15
C VAL A 294 -13.33 4.17 -0.29
N TYR A 295 -13.97 3.54 -1.27
CA TYR A 295 -13.88 2.12 -1.56
C TYR A 295 -13.16 1.88 -2.90
N PRO A 296 -12.76 0.62 -3.20
CA PRO A 296 -12.18 0.24 -4.48
C PRO A 296 -12.99 0.72 -5.68
N GLY A 297 -12.29 1.06 -6.77
CA GLY A 297 -12.89 1.62 -7.98
C GLY A 297 -13.32 3.08 -7.87
N GLY A 298 -13.03 3.75 -6.74
CA GLY A 298 -13.33 5.15 -6.53
C GLY A 298 -14.78 5.42 -6.12
N TRP A 299 -15.45 4.43 -5.54
CA TRP A 299 -16.77 4.59 -4.94
C TRP A 299 -16.67 5.33 -3.60
N ILE A 300 -17.42 6.41 -3.46
CA ILE A 300 -17.42 7.28 -2.29
C ILE A 300 -18.75 7.12 -1.56
N ARG A 301 -18.71 6.69 -0.30
CA ARG A 301 -19.87 6.76 0.59
C ARG A 301 -20.03 8.19 1.09
N ARG A 302 -21.21 8.76 0.94
CA ARG A 302 -21.55 10.09 1.46
C ARG A 302 -22.98 10.20 1.97
N PHE A 303 -23.24 11.23 2.75
CA PHE A 303 -24.60 11.70 2.99
C PHE A 303 -25.08 12.56 1.82
N ALA A 304 -26.34 12.36 1.41
CA ALA A 304 -26.96 13.16 0.36
C ALA A 304 -27.06 14.63 0.78
N ASN A 305 -27.50 14.87 2.02
CA ASN A 305 -27.57 16.18 2.65
C ASN A 305 -26.59 16.27 3.85
N PRO A 306 -25.32 16.68 3.61
CA PRO A 306 -24.31 16.73 4.66
C PRO A 306 -24.64 17.70 5.80
N LYS A 307 -25.40 18.78 5.50
CA LYS A 307 -25.83 19.74 6.51
C LYS A 307 -26.83 19.10 7.46
N ALA A 308 -27.88 18.46 6.94
CA ALA A 308 -28.88 17.79 7.78
C ALA A 308 -28.25 16.67 8.64
N ALA A 309 -27.33 15.89 8.05
CA ALA A 309 -26.59 14.86 8.77
C ALA A 309 -25.73 15.45 9.90
N SER A 310 -25.00 16.54 9.64
CA SER A 310 -24.18 17.22 10.65
C SER A 310 -25.03 17.83 11.77
N ASP A 311 -26.12 18.52 11.42
CA ASP A 311 -27.04 19.13 12.37
C ASP A 311 -27.64 18.06 13.30
N PHE A 312 -28.02 16.90 12.76
CA PHE A 312 -28.49 15.77 13.56
C PHE A 312 -27.39 15.20 14.47
N GLN A 313 -26.19 14.99 13.96
CA GLN A 313 -25.07 14.45 14.73
C GLN A 313 -24.70 15.37 15.91
N GLN A 314 -24.72 16.69 15.70
CA GLN A 314 -24.46 17.67 16.76
C GLN A 314 -25.56 17.63 17.83
N ARG A 315 -26.84 17.58 17.44
CA ARG A 315 -27.96 17.44 18.38
C ARG A 315 -27.87 16.15 19.18
N SER A 316 -27.58 15.02 18.52
CA SER A 316 -27.38 13.73 19.17
C SER A 316 -26.23 13.77 20.18
N LYS A 317 -25.10 14.39 19.84
CA LYS A 317 -23.96 14.56 20.76
C LYS A 317 -24.30 15.43 21.97
N ALA A 318 -25.07 16.50 21.78
CA ALA A 318 -25.44 17.44 22.85
C ALA A 318 -26.60 16.93 23.74
N ALA A 319 -27.42 16.02 23.23
CA ALA A 319 -28.55 15.44 23.95
C ALA A 319 -28.08 14.56 25.11
N SER A 320 -28.83 14.59 26.22
CA SER A 320 -28.71 13.63 27.31
C SER A 320 -29.07 12.21 26.86
N GLU A 321 -28.70 11.19 27.63
CA GLU A 321 -28.99 9.79 27.30
C GLU A 321 -30.49 9.53 27.11
N ASP A 322 -31.36 10.18 27.89
CA ASP A 322 -32.81 10.01 27.75
C ASP A 322 -33.38 10.76 26.54
N GLU A 323 -32.86 11.94 26.23
CA GLU A 323 -33.22 12.67 25.01
C GLU A 323 -32.77 11.90 23.76
N ARG A 324 -31.56 11.32 23.76
CA ARG A 324 -31.03 10.50 22.66
C ARG A 324 -31.94 9.35 22.29
N LYS A 325 -32.55 8.66 23.27
CA LYS A 325 -33.50 7.56 23.03
C LYS A 325 -34.74 8.00 22.25
N SER A 326 -35.15 9.26 22.41
CA SER A 326 -36.30 9.85 21.71
C SER A 326 -35.93 10.59 20.42
N LEU A 327 -34.64 10.86 20.22
CA LEU A 327 -34.15 11.66 19.10
C LEU A 327 -34.13 10.82 17.82
N SER A 328 -35.06 11.09 16.91
CA SER A 328 -35.11 10.45 15.60
C SER A 328 -34.56 11.38 14.52
N PRO A 329 -33.70 10.88 13.60
CA PRO A 329 -33.23 11.69 12.49
C PRO A 329 -34.35 11.95 11.49
N SER A 330 -34.29 13.10 10.79
CA SER A 330 -35.09 13.30 9.59
C SER A 330 -34.59 12.39 8.47
N ARG A 331 -35.46 12.11 7.49
CA ARG A 331 -35.07 11.32 6.29
C ARG A 331 -33.83 11.90 5.61
N GLU A 332 -33.77 13.22 5.47
CA GLU A 332 -32.65 13.94 4.86
C GLU A 332 -31.33 13.76 5.64
N ALA A 333 -31.41 13.60 6.96
CA ALA A 333 -30.22 13.44 7.81
C ALA A 333 -29.62 12.03 7.74
N VAL A 334 -30.39 11.03 7.30
CA VAL A 334 -29.91 9.64 7.15
C VAL A 334 -29.72 9.19 5.71
N GLU A 335 -30.13 10.01 4.74
CA GLU A 335 -30.00 9.64 3.34
C GLU A 335 -28.52 9.51 2.96
N GLN A 336 -28.14 8.32 2.50
CA GLN A 336 -26.77 7.97 2.14
C GLN A 336 -26.70 7.45 0.72
N GLN A 337 -25.59 7.78 0.07
CA GLN A 337 -25.36 7.48 -1.33
C GLN A 337 -23.95 6.89 -1.52
N LEU A 338 -23.84 5.93 -2.45
CA LEU A 338 -22.59 5.60 -3.11
C LEU A 338 -22.48 6.46 -4.37
N VAL A 339 -21.41 7.24 -4.47
CA VAL A 339 -21.16 8.11 -5.62
C VAL A 339 -19.85 7.72 -6.27
N ASN A 340 -19.85 7.55 -7.58
CA ASN A 340 -18.64 7.43 -8.36
C ASN A 340 -18.62 8.53 -9.43
N PRO A 341 -17.84 9.61 -9.21
CA PRO A 341 -17.82 10.76 -10.12
C PRO A 341 -17.20 10.44 -11.48
N SER A 342 -16.26 9.49 -11.57
CA SER A 342 -15.61 9.11 -12.85
C SER A 342 -16.61 8.56 -13.88
N ILE A 343 -17.54 7.72 -13.41
CA ILE A 343 -18.62 7.11 -14.22
C ILE A 343 -19.97 7.86 -14.06
N LYS A 344 -19.99 8.98 -13.34
CA LYS A 344 -21.18 9.81 -13.07
C LYS A 344 -22.37 9.00 -12.53
N LYS A 345 -22.10 8.08 -11.59
CA LYS A 345 -23.13 7.26 -10.95
C LYS A 345 -23.37 7.67 -9.51
N THR A 346 -24.62 7.53 -9.08
CA THR A 346 -25.08 7.73 -7.71
C THR A 346 -26.13 6.67 -7.40
N ILE A 347 -25.94 5.96 -6.29
CA ILE A 347 -26.81 4.86 -5.86
C ILE A 347 -27.25 5.14 -4.42
N ASP A 348 -28.55 5.09 -4.17
CA ASP A 348 -29.09 5.19 -2.81
C ASP A 348 -28.76 3.92 -2.01
N ILE A 349 -28.12 4.12 -0.87
CA ILE A 349 -27.76 3.06 0.08
C ILE A 349 -28.34 3.34 1.47
N THR A 350 -29.37 4.19 1.56
CA THR A 350 -30.03 4.50 2.83
C THR A 350 -30.53 3.23 3.51
N GLY A 351 -30.10 3.01 4.75
CA GLY A 351 -30.43 1.79 5.52
C GLY A 351 -29.78 0.51 4.99
N LYS A 352 -28.74 0.62 4.15
CA LYS A 352 -27.98 -0.52 3.62
C LYS A 352 -26.55 -0.52 4.15
N THR A 353 -25.95 -1.70 4.22
CA THR A 353 -24.55 -1.90 4.59
C THR A 353 -23.74 -2.14 3.34
N VAL A 354 -22.60 -1.45 3.20
CA VAL A 354 -21.66 -1.62 2.08
C VAL A 354 -20.43 -2.35 2.60
N LEU A 355 -20.05 -3.43 1.93
CA LEU A 355 -18.90 -4.26 2.25
C LEU A 355 -18.01 -4.36 1.02
N GLU A 356 -16.70 -4.18 1.19
CA GLU A 356 -15.75 -4.50 0.14
C GLU A 356 -15.72 -6.01 -0.09
N ARG A 357 -15.89 -6.43 -1.35
CA ARG A 357 -15.92 -7.83 -1.72
C ARG A 357 -15.31 -8.04 -3.09
N GLY A 358 -14.58 -9.14 -3.21
CA GLY A 358 -14.18 -9.65 -4.49
C GLY A 358 -15.38 -10.08 -5.31
N VAL A 359 -15.36 -9.76 -6.60
CA VAL A 359 -16.34 -10.20 -7.58
C VAL A 359 -15.60 -10.86 -8.74
N SER A 360 -16.33 -11.51 -9.66
CA SER A 360 -15.72 -12.25 -10.77
C SER A 360 -14.81 -11.42 -11.68
N THR A 361 -14.99 -10.09 -11.67
CA THR A 361 -14.21 -9.12 -12.45
C THR A 361 -13.11 -8.41 -11.65
N GLY A 362 -12.86 -8.79 -10.40
CA GLY A 362 -11.82 -8.20 -9.54
C GLY A 362 -12.38 -7.50 -8.30
N PRO A 363 -11.86 -6.32 -7.92
CA PRO A 363 -12.38 -5.58 -6.76
C PRO A 363 -13.84 -5.16 -6.96
N GLY A 364 -14.62 -5.17 -5.89
CA GLY A 364 -16.02 -4.81 -5.92
C GLY A 364 -16.60 -4.48 -4.55
N LEU A 365 -17.91 -4.23 -4.55
CA LEU A 365 -18.70 -3.94 -3.36
C LEU A 365 -19.91 -4.84 -3.30
N LEU A 366 -20.22 -5.36 -2.12
CA LEU A 366 -21.47 -6.01 -1.80
C LEU A 366 -22.32 -5.06 -0.96
N VAL A 367 -23.54 -4.81 -1.40
CA VAL A 367 -24.53 -4.05 -0.64
C VAL A 367 -25.54 -5.01 -0.03
N LYS A 368 -25.61 -5.04 1.29
CA LYS A 368 -26.57 -5.83 2.06
C LYS A 368 -27.69 -4.94 2.60
N GLN A 369 -28.89 -5.49 2.69
CA GLN A 369 -30.06 -4.85 3.27
C GLN A 369 -30.66 -5.74 4.35
N ASP A 370 -30.99 -5.11 5.48
CA ASP A 370 -31.69 -5.79 6.55
C ASP A 370 -33.17 -5.94 6.19
N VAL A 371 -33.64 -7.19 6.19
CA VAL A 371 -35.03 -7.55 5.90
C VAL A 371 -35.69 -8.20 7.12
N PRO A 372 -36.96 -7.93 7.41
CA PRO A 372 -37.67 -8.60 8.50
C PRO A 372 -37.71 -10.12 8.29
N ASN A 373 -37.35 -10.89 9.31
CA ASN A 373 -37.35 -12.36 9.25
C ASN A 373 -38.65 -13.02 9.74
N GLY A 374 -39.69 -12.22 10.00
CA GLY A 374 -40.98 -12.70 10.52
C GLY A 374 -40.97 -13.11 12.00
N LYS A 375 -39.81 -13.09 12.67
CA LYS A 375 -39.64 -13.44 14.10
C LYS A 375 -39.39 -12.22 14.99
N GLY A 376 -39.79 -11.03 14.54
CA GLY A 376 -39.53 -9.77 15.25
C GLY A 376 -38.07 -9.31 15.20
N SER A 377 -37.26 -9.85 14.28
CA SER A 377 -35.85 -9.51 14.08
C SER A 377 -35.60 -9.25 12.58
N THR A 378 -34.44 -8.71 12.25
CA THR A 378 -33.98 -8.52 10.87
C THR A 378 -32.86 -9.50 10.53
N GLU A 379 -32.76 -9.84 9.25
CA GLU A 379 -31.69 -10.64 8.67
C GLU A 379 -31.03 -9.82 7.56
N SER A 380 -29.70 -9.75 7.54
CA SER A 380 -28.97 -8.99 6.53
C SER A 380 -28.80 -9.84 5.27
N LYS A 381 -29.39 -9.41 4.15
CA LYS A 381 -29.35 -10.14 2.88
C LYS A 381 -28.62 -9.35 1.79
N PRO A 382 -27.85 -10.02 0.91
CA PRO A 382 -27.35 -9.41 -0.32
C PRO A 382 -28.49 -8.75 -1.10
N ALA A 383 -28.34 -7.47 -1.44
CA ALA A 383 -29.29 -6.71 -2.25
C ALA A 383 -28.78 -6.57 -3.68
N PHE A 384 -27.52 -6.17 -3.84
CA PHE A 384 -26.81 -6.12 -5.11
C PHE A 384 -25.30 -6.08 -4.86
N TRP A 385 -24.51 -6.31 -5.90
CA TRP A 385 -23.07 -6.05 -5.90
C TRP A 385 -22.67 -5.10 -7.03
N LEU A 386 -21.49 -4.48 -6.89
CA LEU A 386 -20.91 -3.56 -7.86
C LEU A 386 -19.48 -4.02 -8.19
N SER A 387 -19.13 -3.99 -9.48
CA SER A 387 -17.74 -4.13 -9.91
C SER A 387 -17.04 -2.78 -9.92
N ALA A 388 -15.74 -2.75 -9.57
CA ALA A 388 -14.89 -1.58 -9.81
C ALA A 388 -14.63 -1.32 -11.32
N THR A 389 -14.84 -2.34 -12.17
CA THR A 389 -14.58 -2.29 -13.62
C THR A 389 -15.78 -1.92 -14.48
N ASP A 390 -17.00 -1.99 -13.95
CA ASP A 390 -18.21 -1.79 -14.73
C ASP A 390 -18.76 -0.36 -14.67
N ASP A 391 -19.74 -0.02 -15.49
CA ASP A 391 -20.36 1.31 -15.59
C ASP A 391 -21.15 1.75 -14.33
N GLY A 392 -21.07 0.99 -13.24
CA GLY A 392 -21.78 1.17 -11.99
C GLY A 392 -23.20 0.64 -11.98
N HIS A 393 -23.52 -0.30 -12.87
CA HIS A 393 -24.72 -1.12 -12.82
C HIS A 393 -24.80 -1.95 -11.52
N PRO A 394 -25.89 -1.85 -10.74
CA PRO A 394 -26.14 -2.76 -9.62
C PRO A 394 -26.51 -4.16 -10.11
N HIS A 395 -25.64 -5.14 -9.86
CA HIS A 395 -25.88 -6.54 -10.22
C HIS A 395 -26.73 -7.24 -9.17
N THR A 396 -27.79 -7.90 -9.61
CA THR A 396 -28.75 -8.62 -8.73
C THR A 396 -28.77 -10.12 -8.99
N GLU A 397 -28.04 -10.56 -10.00
CA GLU A 397 -27.73 -11.93 -10.32
C GLU A 397 -26.65 -12.50 -9.40
N ASN A 398 -26.65 -13.83 -9.27
CA ASN A 398 -25.66 -14.61 -8.53
C ASN A 398 -25.45 -14.17 -7.07
N LEU A 399 -26.47 -13.59 -6.42
CA LEU A 399 -26.36 -13.14 -5.03
C LEU A 399 -26.20 -14.28 -4.03
N GLU A 400 -26.53 -15.51 -4.43
CA GLU A 400 -26.32 -16.70 -3.63
C GLU A 400 -24.85 -16.98 -3.30
N GLN A 401 -23.91 -16.47 -4.10
CA GLN A 401 -22.48 -16.57 -3.81
C GLN A 401 -22.07 -15.84 -2.51
N PHE A 402 -22.93 -14.94 -2.01
CA PHE A 402 -22.67 -14.12 -0.81
C PHE A 402 -23.54 -14.50 0.41
N LYS A 403 -24.26 -15.64 0.36
CA LYS A 403 -25.24 -16.03 1.41
C LYS A 403 -24.61 -16.65 2.66
N ASP A 404 -23.40 -17.21 2.56
CA ASP A 404 -22.73 -17.93 3.63
C ASP A 404 -21.61 -17.13 4.31
N GLU A 405 -21.58 -15.81 4.10
CA GLU A 405 -20.62 -14.84 4.68
C GLU A 405 -21.32 -13.77 5.53
#